data_AF-A0A2D7WEB5-F1
#
_entry.id   AF-A0A2D7WEB5-F1
#
_cell.length_a   1.000
_cell.length_b   1.000
_cell.length_c   1.000
_cell.angle_alpha   90.00
_cell.angle_beta   90.00
_cell.angle_gamma   90.00
#
_symmetry.space_group_name_H-M   'P 1'
#
loop_
_entity.id
_entity.type
_entity.pdbx_description
1 polymer ?
#
loop_
_entity_poly.entity_id
_entity_poly.type
_entity_poly.pdbx_seq_one_letter_code
_entity_poly.pdbx_strand_id
1 'polypeptide(L)'
;MATRKTAPKKAAAKAKPAAKAAPKRKMTALSEKMTKTQILNEIATNTELSRKQVASVLEELEVLIERSIKKRSLGEFTIPGLMKITTVKKPATKARKGINPFTGEETTFKAKPASVAVKVRPLKKLKDFAS
;
A
#
# COMPACT_ATOMS: atom_id res chain seq x y z
N MET A 1 9.99 -48.54 -56.34
CA MET A 1 10.65 -48.92 -55.07
C MET A 1 11.98 -48.19 -55.01
N ALA A 2 12.43 -47.46 -54.01
CA ALA A 2 11.95 -47.21 -52.65
C ALA A 2 12.42 -45.80 -52.22
N THR A 3 11.56 -45.09 -51.50
CA THR A 3 11.77 -43.75 -50.95
C THR A 3 12.67 -43.82 -49.71
N ARG A 4 13.82 -43.14 -49.70
CA ARG A 4 14.59 -42.91 -48.47
C ARG A 4 14.13 -41.60 -47.81
N LYS A 5 13.29 -41.75 -46.78
CA LYS A 5 12.96 -40.72 -45.79
C LYS A 5 14.24 -40.25 -45.09
N THR A 6 14.58 -38.98 -45.24
CA THR A 6 15.54 -38.29 -44.37
C THR A 6 14.79 -37.68 -43.18
N ALA A 7 15.22 -38.06 -41.98
CA ALA A 7 14.64 -37.60 -40.71
C ALA A 7 14.87 -36.10 -40.48
N PRO A 8 13.89 -35.32 -39.98
CA PRO A 8 14.10 -33.92 -39.68
C PRO A 8 14.98 -33.77 -38.43
N LYS A 9 16.02 -32.95 -38.56
CA LYS A 9 16.95 -32.58 -37.49
C LYS A 9 16.17 -31.96 -36.32
N LYS A 10 16.38 -32.54 -35.13
CA LYS A 10 15.93 -32.08 -33.82
C LYS A 10 16.32 -30.60 -33.63
N ALA A 11 15.33 -29.73 -33.58
CA ALA A 11 15.50 -28.31 -33.33
C ALA A 11 16.21 -28.11 -31.98
N ALA A 12 17.34 -27.40 -32.02
CA ALA A 12 18.09 -27.00 -30.83
C ALA A 12 17.17 -26.18 -29.91
N ALA A 13 17.00 -26.67 -28.69
CA ALA A 13 16.31 -25.95 -27.63
C ALA A 13 17.03 -24.61 -27.39
N LYS A 14 16.35 -23.52 -27.75
CA LYS A 14 16.82 -22.16 -27.48
C LYS A 14 16.94 -21.99 -25.96
N ALA A 15 18.16 -21.69 -25.52
CA ALA A 15 18.50 -21.41 -24.15
C ALA A 15 17.57 -20.35 -23.57
N LYS A 16 17.00 -20.63 -22.40
CA LYS A 16 16.30 -19.64 -21.58
C LYS A 16 17.29 -18.53 -21.25
N PRO A 17 16.97 -17.24 -21.51
CA PRO A 17 17.84 -16.16 -21.07
C PRO A 17 17.92 -16.19 -19.55
N ALA A 18 19.15 -16.19 -19.04
CA ALA A 18 19.48 -16.16 -17.63
C ALA A 18 18.76 -14.99 -16.94
N ALA A 19 18.21 -15.27 -15.76
CA ALA A 19 17.65 -14.26 -14.88
C ALA A 19 18.69 -13.16 -14.65
N LYS A 20 18.39 -11.95 -15.11
CA LYS A 20 19.19 -10.77 -14.77
C LYS A 20 19.11 -10.62 -13.25
N ALA A 21 20.27 -10.44 -12.64
CA ALA A 21 20.37 -10.22 -11.21
C ALA A 21 19.55 -8.97 -10.83
N ALA A 22 18.62 -9.14 -9.89
CA ALA A 22 17.76 -8.06 -9.41
C ALA A 22 18.63 -6.85 -9.02
N PRO A 23 18.27 -5.64 -9.47
CA PRO A 23 19.06 -4.44 -9.21
C PRO A 23 19.21 -4.22 -7.70
N LYS A 24 20.45 -3.91 -7.27
CA LYS A 24 20.77 -3.57 -5.89
C LYS A 24 19.87 -2.43 -5.43
N ARG A 25 19.04 -2.67 -4.41
CA ARG A 25 18.11 -1.70 -3.85
C ARG A 25 18.90 -0.52 -3.28
N LYS A 26 18.62 0.69 -3.76
CA LYS A 26 19.18 1.91 -3.16
C LYS A 26 18.48 2.13 -1.82
N MET A 27 19.24 2.04 -0.73
CA MET A 27 18.76 2.27 0.65
C MET A 27 19.08 3.68 1.16
N THR A 28 19.44 4.60 0.27
CA THR A 28 19.79 5.98 0.60
C THR A 28 18.53 6.76 1.01
N ALA A 29 18.66 7.62 2.01
CA ALA A 29 17.58 8.51 2.42
C ALA A 29 17.15 9.42 1.25
N LEU A 30 15.84 9.58 1.08
CA LEU A 30 15.27 10.47 0.08
C LEU A 30 15.22 11.90 0.65
N SER A 31 15.85 12.86 -0.04
CA SER A 31 15.85 14.27 0.36
C SER A 31 14.63 15.04 -0.13
N GLU A 32 13.90 14.49 -1.10
CA GLU A 32 12.74 15.14 -1.74
C GLU A 32 11.50 14.25 -1.68
N LYS A 33 10.33 14.89 -1.62
CA LYS A 33 9.04 14.19 -1.65
C LYS A 33 8.84 13.56 -3.03
N MET A 34 8.76 12.23 -3.10
CA MET A 34 8.43 11.56 -4.35
C MET A 34 6.97 11.78 -4.77
N THR A 35 6.77 11.99 -6.07
CA THR A 35 5.45 12.00 -6.71
C THR A 35 4.94 10.58 -6.97
N LYS A 36 3.61 10.41 -7.14
CA LYS A 36 2.99 9.10 -7.42
C LYS A 36 3.67 8.38 -8.60
N THR A 37 4.05 9.12 -9.64
CA THR A 37 4.73 8.58 -10.81
C THR A 37 6.15 8.11 -10.50
N GLN A 38 6.89 8.81 -9.64
CA GLN A 38 8.25 8.43 -9.24
C GLN A 38 8.25 7.15 -8.41
N ILE A 39 7.31 7.00 -7.47
CA ILE A 39 7.16 5.78 -6.65
C ILE A 39 6.88 4.56 -7.56
N LEU A 40 5.94 4.70 -8.50
CA LEU A 40 5.62 3.62 -9.45
C LEU A 40 6.83 3.23 -10.31
N ASN A 41 7.66 4.20 -10.68
CA ASN A 41 8.88 3.96 -11.46
C ASN A 41 9.94 3.24 -10.66
N GLU A 42 10.21 3.68 -9.45
CA GLU A 42 11.22 3.06 -8.60
C GLU A 42 10.84 1.62 -8.26
N ILE A 43 9.57 1.37 -7.95
CA ILE A 43 9.07 0.01 -7.73
C ILE A 43 9.20 -0.83 -9.00
N ALA A 44 8.80 -0.31 -10.17
CA ALA A 44 8.92 -1.00 -11.45
C ALA A 44 10.38 -1.36 -11.78
N THR A 45 11.32 -0.42 -11.57
CA THR A 45 12.76 -0.66 -11.77
C THR A 45 13.30 -1.72 -10.80
N ASN A 46 12.91 -1.66 -9.52
CA ASN A 46 13.42 -2.58 -8.50
C ASN A 46 12.79 -3.98 -8.55
N THR A 47 11.58 -4.10 -9.08
CA THR A 47 10.84 -5.38 -9.15
C THR A 47 10.86 -6.00 -10.55
N GLU A 48 11.45 -5.31 -11.53
CA GLU A 48 11.46 -5.70 -12.95
C GLU A 48 10.05 -5.92 -13.55
N LEU A 49 9.04 -5.27 -12.94
CA LEU A 49 7.65 -5.33 -13.40
C LEU A 49 7.31 -4.13 -14.29
N SER A 50 6.32 -4.30 -15.18
CA SER A 50 5.81 -3.17 -15.93
C SER A 50 5.10 -2.18 -15.01
N ARG A 51 5.19 -0.88 -15.31
CA ARG A 51 4.49 0.17 -14.54
C ARG A 51 2.98 -0.11 -14.44
N LYS A 52 2.39 -0.72 -15.47
CA LYS A 52 0.97 -1.12 -15.50
C LYS A 52 0.66 -2.19 -14.44
N GLN A 53 1.49 -3.22 -14.34
CA GLN A 53 1.33 -4.27 -13.33
C GLN A 53 1.49 -3.73 -11.91
N VAL A 54 2.46 -2.83 -11.69
CA VAL A 54 2.65 -2.18 -10.37
C VAL A 54 1.44 -1.32 -10.00
N ALA A 55 0.88 -0.58 -10.96
CA ALA A 55 -0.35 0.20 -10.73
C ALA A 55 -1.53 -0.72 -10.35
N SER A 56 -1.74 -1.83 -11.08
CA SER A 56 -2.81 -2.78 -10.77
C SER A 56 -2.66 -3.41 -9.38
N VAL A 57 -1.44 -3.72 -8.93
CA VAL A 57 -1.20 -4.26 -7.57
C VAL A 57 -1.60 -3.25 -6.50
N LEU A 58 -1.29 -1.96 -6.70
CA LEU A 58 -1.68 -0.92 -5.75
C LEU A 58 -3.18 -0.66 -5.76
N GLU A 59 -3.83 -0.70 -6.93
CA GLU A 59 -5.29 -0.60 -7.04
C GLU A 59 -6.00 -1.76 -6.32
N GLU A 60 -5.54 -3.00 -6.50
CA GLU A 60 -6.08 -4.16 -5.77
C GLU A 60 -5.84 -4.05 -4.26
N LEU A 61 -4.70 -3.50 -3.84
CA LEU A 61 -4.43 -3.21 -2.44
C LEU A 61 -5.42 -2.18 -1.87
N GLU A 62 -5.74 -1.12 -2.62
CA GLU A 62 -6.76 -0.14 -2.25
C GLU A 62 -8.14 -0.80 -2.08
N VAL A 63 -8.54 -1.67 -3.00
CA VAL A 63 -9.80 -2.42 -2.92
C VAL A 63 -9.85 -3.35 -1.71
N LEU A 64 -8.76 -4.05 -1.39
CA LEU A 64 -8.66 -4.90 -0.21
C LEU A 64 -8.77 -4.10 1.09
N ILE A 65 -8.12 -2.94 1.15
CA ILE A 65 -8.21 -2.01 2.28
C ILE A 65 -9.64 -1.52 2.44
N GLU A 66 -10.29 -1.10 1.35
CA GLU A 66 -11.67 -0.62 1.35
C GLU A 66 -12.64 -1.71 1.88
N ARG A 67 -12.52 -2.94 1.37
CA ARG A 67 -13.32 -4.09 1.84
C ARG A 67 -13.08 -4.40 3.31
N SER A 68 -11.86 -4.23 3.78
CA SER A 68 -11.47 -4.53 5.17
C SER A 68 -11.86 -3.43 6.16
N ILE A 69 -12.08 -2.20 5.70
CA ILE A 69 -12.44 -1.03 6.54
C ILE A 69 -13.93 -0.66 6.47
N LYS A 70 -14.65 -1.14 5.44
CA LYS A 70 -16.08 -0.87 5.24
C LYS A 70 -16.93 -1.15 6.49
N LYS A 71 -18.06 -0.44 6.60
CA LYS A 71 -19.02 -0.69 7.68
C LYS A 71 -19.44 -2.16 7.64
N ARG A 72 -19.40 -2.85 8.79
CA ARG A 72 -19.68 -4.30 8.97
C ARG A 72 -18.51 -5.25 8.67
N SER A 73 -17.34 -4.76 8.24
CA SER A 73 -16.13 -5.58 8.17
C SER A 73 -15.45 -5.70 9.55
N LEU A 74 -14.31 -6.41 9.57
CA LEU A 74 -13.43 -6.54 10.74
C LEU A 74 -12.95 -5.17 11.29
N GLY A 75 -13.00 -4.12 10.47
CA GLY A 75 -12.61 -2.77 10.88
C GLY A 75 -11.11 -2.62 11.16
N GLU A 76 -10.31 -3.64 10.82
CA GLU A 76 -8.86 -3.66 10.95
C GLU A 76 -8.23 -4.23 9.68
N PHE A 77 -7.12 -3.64 9.24
CA PHE A 77 -6.30 -4.14 8.14
C PHE A 77 -4.83 -4.00 8.52
N THR A 78 -4.06 -5.08 8.39
CA THR A 78 -2.63 -5.07 8.71
C THR A 78 -1.85 -5.27 7.43
N ILE A 79 -1.01 -4.29 7.08
CA ILE A 79 0.04 -4.48 6.08
C ILE A 79 1.23 -5.07 6.84
N PRO A 80 1.59 -6.34 6.60
CA PRO A 80 2.63 -7.01 7.36
C PRO A 80 3.93 -6.22 7.33
N GLY A 81 4.48 -5.94 8.51
CA GLY A 81 5.75 -5.25 8.65
C GLY A 81 5.73 -3.75 8.35
N LEU A 82 4.60 -3.14 8.00
CA LEU A 82 4.51 -1.68 7.85
C LEU A 82 3.56 -1.07 8.88
N MET A 83 2.25 -1.21 8.67
CA MET A 83 1.26 -0.48 9.46
C MET A 83 -0.02 -1.29 9.69
N LYS A 84 -0.68 -1.01 10.82
CA LYS A 84 -2.01 -1.49 11.15
C LYS A 84 -3.01 -0.35 11.02
N ILE A 85 -3.98 -0.49 10.12
CA ILE A 85 -5.10 0.42 9.96
C ILE A 85 -6.26 -0.09 10.81
N THR A 86 -6.77 0.75 11.72
CA THR A 86 -7.88 0.40 12.62
C THR A 86 -8.96 1.47 12.55
N THR A 87 -10.22 1.05 12.47
CA THR A 87 -11.38 1.92 12.61
C THR A 87 -11.76 2.04 14.08
N VAL A 88 -11.83 3.27 14.57
CA VAL A 88 -12.23 3.59 15.93
C VAL A 88 -13.59 4.26 15.86
N LYS A 89 -14.61 3.60 16.41
CA LYS A 89 -15.94 4.19 16.60
C LYS A 89 -15.84 5.23 17.71
N LYS A 90 -15.96 6.51 17.35
CA LYS A 90 -16.06 7.62 18.30
C LYS A 90 -17.52 7.72 18.74
N PRO A 91 -17.81 7.62 20.05
CA PRO A 91 -19.17 7.72 20.54
C PRO A 91 -19.73 9.13 20.33
N ALA A 92 -21.05 9.25 20.30
CA ALA A 92 -21.71 10.54 20.23
C ALA A 92 -21.38 11.37 21.47
N THR A 93 -21.02 12.63 21.25
CA THR A 93 -20.78 13.59 22.34
C THR A 93 -21.97 14.52 22.43
N LYS A 94 -22.58 14.61 23.63
CA LYS A 94 -23.72 15.49 23.90
C LYS A 94 -23.28 16.95 23.81
N ALA A 95 -24.26 17.84 23.59
CA ALA A 95 -24.01 19.26 23.66
C ALA A 95 -23.53 19.64 25.07
N ARG A 96 -22.45 20.41 25.15
CA ARG A 96 -21.88 20.86 26.43
C ARG A 96 -21.49 22.32 26.35
N LYS A 97 -21.71 23.06 27.44
CA LYS A 97 -21.14 24.40 27.60
C LYS A 97 -19.66 24.24 27.95
N GLY A 98 -18.81 25.04 27.31
CA GLY A 98 -17.40 25.06 27.64
C GLY A 98 -16.73 26.33 27.13
N ILE A 99 -15.61 26.67 27.74
CA ILE A 99 -14.81 27.82 27.35
C ILE A 99 -14.11 27.47 26.04
N ASN A 100 -14.25 28.33 25.02
CA ASN A 100 -13.50 28.17 23.80
C ASN A 100 -12.01 28.50 24.07
N PRO A 101 -11.08 27.54 23.93
CA PRO A 101 -9.68 27.76 24.28
C PRO A 101 -8.97 28.85 23.46
N PHE A 102 -9.58 29.34 22.38
CA PHE A 102 -9.05 30.44 21.57
C PHE A 102 -9.60 31.82 21.92
N THR A 103 -10.83 31.93 22.41
CA THR A 103 -11.48 33.25 22.65
C THR A 103 -11.84 33.49 24.10
N GLY A 104 -11.70 32.50 25.00
CA GLY A 104 -11.98 32.66 26.43
C GLY A 104 -13.47 32.81 26.78
N GLU A 105 -14.35 32.92 25.79
CA GLU A 105 -15.79 33.04 25.97
C GLU A 105 -16.47 31.68 26.15
N GLU A 106 -17.56 31.67 26.91
CA GLU A 106 -18.41 30.50 27.08
C GLU A 106 -19.19 30.21 25.79
N THR A 107 -18.88 29.09 25.15
CA THR A 107 -19.58 28.65 23.93
C THR A 107 -20.30 27.34 24.17
N THR A 108 -21.49 27.20 23.58
CA THR A 108 -22.21 25.92 23.59
C THR A 108 -21.68 25.05 22.46
N PHE A 109 -20.90 24.02 22.79
CA PHE A 109 -20.46 23.03 21.81
C PHE A 109 -21.64 22.15 21.41
N LYS A 110 -22.02 22.24 20.13
CA LYS A 110 -23.08 21.39 19.55
C LYS A 110 -22.74 19.91 19.71
N ALA A 111 -23.77 19.08 19.83
CA ALA A 111 -23.61 17.64 19.89
C ALA A 111 -22.88 17.15 18.61
N LYS A 112 -21.87 16.29 18.79
CA LYS A 112 -21.22 15.62 17.65
C LYS A 112 -21.77 14.19 17.55
N PRO A 113 -22.34 13.79 16.39
CA PRO A 113 -22.86 12.45 16.22
C PRO A 113 -21.73 11.41 16.26
N ALA A 114 -22.10 10.14 16.46
CA ALA A 114 -21.15 9.04 16.40
C ALA A 114 -20.47 9.03 15.02
N SER A 115 -19.14 9.00 15.02
CA SER A 115 -18.33 9.01 13.80
C SER A 115 -17.32 7.87 13.84
N VAL A 116 -16.95 7.35 12.69
CA VAL A 116 -15.89 6.33 12.58
C VAL A 116 -14.63 7.06 12.13
N ALA A 117 -13.59 7.00 12.95
CA ALA A 117 -12.29 7.55 12.61
C ALA A 117 -11.33 6.42 12.21
N VAL A 118 -10.57 6.61 11.15
CA VAL A 118 -9.51 5.67 10.75
C VAL A 118 -8.21 6.11 11.43
N LYS A 119 -7.56 5.19 12.14
CA LYS A 119 -6.23 5.39 12.74
C LYS A 119 -5.24 4.44 12.08
N VAL A 120 -4.10 4.97 11.65
CA VAL A 120 -2.97 4.19 11.14
C VAL A 120 -1.91 4.12 12.25
N ARG A 121 -1.60 2.91 12.72
CA ARG A 121 -0.56 2.65 13.73
C ARG A 121 0.68 2.04 13.07
N PRO A 122 1.87 2.65 13.21
CA PRO A 122 3.11 2.06 12.71
C PRO A 122 3.50 0.83 13.54
N LEU A 123 3.92 -0.24 12.85
CA LEU A 123 4.49 -1.42 13.48
C LEU A 123 5.98 -1.23 13.78
N LYS A 124 6.60 -2.21 14.46
CA LYS A 124 8.00 -2.15 14.93
C LYS A 124 8.97 -1.74 13.81
N LYS A 125 8.91 -2.40 12.65
CA LYS A 125 9.81 -2.11 11.52
C LYS A 125 9.77 -0.65 11.04
N LEU A 126 8.61 0.00 11.01
CA LEU A 126 8.52 1.42 10.64
C LEU A 126 9.12 2.34 11.69
N LYS A 127 9.02 1.97 12.97
CA LYS A 127 9.64 2.73 14.06
C LYS A 127 11.17 2.60 14.01
N ASP A 128 11.65 1.40 13.69
CA ASP A 128 13.07 1.12 13.55
C ASP A 128 13.70 1.89 12.36
N PHE A 129 12.94 2.17 11.29
CA PHE A 129 13.43 3.01 10.18
C PHE A 129 13.63 4.49 10.53
N ALA A 130 13.00 4.96 11.61
CA ALA A 130 13.07 6.35 12.06
C ALA A 130 14.06 6.55 13.22
N SER A 131 14.58 5.47 13.80
CA SER A 131 15.51 5.49 14.93
C SER A 131 16.96 5.31 14.48
#